data_AF-A0AAV8XMF4-F1
#
_entry.id   AF-A0AAV8XMF4-F1
#
_cell.length_a   1.000
_cell.length_b   1.000
_cell.length_c   1.000
_cell.angle_alpha   90.00
_cell.angle_beta   90.00
_cell.angle_gamma   90.00
#
_symmetry.space_group_name_H-M   'P 1'
#
loop_
_entity.id
_entity.type
_entity.pdbx_description
1 polymer ?
#
loop_
_entity_poly.entity_id
_entity_poly.type
_entity_poly.pdbx_seq_one_letter_code
_entity_poly.pdbx_strand_id
1 'polypeptide(L)'
;MATQCVQAKNVNKTSPQTLSNLCLKINVKLGGINSILVPSIRPKIFNEPVIFLGADVTHPPAGDNKKPSIAAVVGSMDAHPSRYGNGQSAATPPRDHTGT
;
A
#
# COMPACT_ATOMS: atom_id res chain seq x y z
N MET A 1 -3.55 -8.48 14.67
CA MET A 1 -2.45 -9.48 14.60
C MET A 1 -1.79 -9.39 13.23
N ALA A 2 -0.46 -9.34 13.16
CA ALA A 2 0.28 -9.32 11.90
C ALA A 2 0.47 -10.74 11.34
N THR A 3 0.28 -10.91 10.03
CA THR A 3 0.46 -12.19 9.32
C THR A 3 1.47 -12.07 8.18
N GLN A 4 2.22 -13.13 7.86
CA GLN A 4 3.08 -13.15 6.67
C GLN A 4 2.91 -14.49 5.95
N CYS A 5 2.23 -14.48 4.82
CA CYS A 5 2.02 -15.68 4.01
C CYS A 5 3.22 -15.92 3.08
N VAL A 6 3.63 -17.19 2.93
CA VAL A 6 4.71 -17.63 2.02
C VAL A 6 4.23 -18.89 1.31
N GLN A 7 4.41 -18.97 -0.01
CA GLN A 7 4.08 -20.18 -0.76
C GLN A 7 5.01 -21.33 -0.37
N ALA A 8 4.49 -22.54 -0.19
CA ALA A 8 5.25 -23.71 0.23
C ALA A 8 6.50 -23.96 -0.64
N LYS A 9 6.41 -23.75 -1.96
CA LYS A 9 7.55 -23.88 -2.88
C LYS A 9 8.74 -22.97 -2.51
N ASN A 10 8.47 -21.76 -2.01
CA ASN A 10 9.49 -20.79 -1.60
C ASN A 10 10.07 -21.10 -0.22
N VAL A 11 9.38 -21.95 0.57
CA VAL A 11 9.88 -22.49 1.84
C VAL A 11 10.74 -23.73 1.56
N ASN A 12 10.27 -24.61 0.68
CA ASN A 12 10.98 -25.84 0.31
C ASN A 12 12.30 -25.57 -0.42
N LYS A 13 12.34 -24.51 -1.24
CA LYS A 13 13.57 -24.04 -1.89
C LYS A 13 13.73 -22.54 -1.69
N THR A 14 14.48 -22.18 -0.66
CA THR A 14 14.76 -20.79 -0.33
C THR A 14 15.90 -20.25 -1.20
N SER A 15 15.82 -18.97 -1.56
CA SER A 15 16.97 -18.21 -2.05
C SER A 15 17.26 -17.01 -1.14
N PRO A 16 18.52 -16.57 -1.00
CA PRO A 16 18.86 -15.39 -0.20
C PRO A 16 18.05 -14.15 -0.60
N GLN A 17 17.82 -13.95 -1.91
CA GLN A 17 17.01 -12.85 -2.41
C GLN A 17 15.54 -12.94 -1.96
N THR A 18 14.96 -14.13 -1.94
CA THR A 18 13.57 -14.34 -1.50
C THR A 18 13.42 -14.06 -0.01
N LEU A 19 14.38 -14.53 0.78
CA LEU A 19 14.42 -14.29 2.23
C LEU A 19 14.60 -12.80 2.54
N SER A 20 15.50 -12.12 1.85
CA SER A 20 15.71 -10.67 1.99
C SER A 20 14.42 -9.90 1.73
N ASN A 21 13.74 -10.17 0.61
CA ASN A 21 12.46 -9.54 0.28
C ASN A 21 11.37 -9.86 1.32
N LEU A 22 11.38 -11.06 1.90
CA LEU A 22 10.44 -11.43 2.96
C LEU A 22 10.69 -10.62 4.23
N CYS A 23 11.95 -10.48 4.64
CA CYS A 23 12.35 -9.67 5.79
C CYS A 23 11.93 -8.20 5.62
N LEU A 24 12.09 -7.64 4.43
CA LEU A 24 11.64 -6.27 4.14
C LEU A 24 10.13 -6.09 4.37
N LYS A 25 9.31 -7.08 4.02
CA LYS A 25 7.85 -7.04 4.22
C LYS A 25 7.47 -7.22 5.69
N ILE A 26 8.14 -8.14 6.39
CA ILE A 26 7.93 -8.38 7.82
C ILE A 26 8.28 -7.12 8.62
N ASN A 27 9.44 -6.50 8.35
CA ASN A 27 9.91 -5.31 9.07
C ASN A 27 8.87 -4.19 9.02
N VAL A 28 8.35 -3.87 7.84
CA VAL A 28 7.33 -2.83 7.65
C VAL A 28 6.01 -3.20 8.35
N LYS A 29 5.61 -4.48 8.32
CA LYS A 29 4.36 -4.92 8.97
C LYS A 29 4.41 -4.84 10.49
N LEU A 30 5.61 -4.90 11.07
CA LEU A 30 5.86 -4.69 12.49
C LEU A 30 6.15 -3.22 12.84
N GLY A 31 6.05 -2.30 11.87
CA GLY A 31 6.24 -0.86 12.06
C GLY A 31 7.68 -0.37 11.93
N GLY A 32 8.61 -1.24 11.51
CA GLY A 32 9.98 -0.87 11.22
C GLY A 32 10.14 -0.10 9.90
N ILE A 33 11.27 0.58 9.76
CA ILE A 33 11.64 1.36 8.58
C ILE A 33 12.81 0.65 7.89
N ASN A 34 12.67 0.31 6.61
CA ASN A 34 13.74 -0.36 5.86
C ASN A 34 14.83 0.62 5.40
N SER A 35 14.43 1.79 4.94
CA SER A 35 15.33 2.82 4.40
C SER A 35 14.64 4.17 4.41
N ILE A 36 15.43 5.25 4.45
CA ILE A 36 14.97 6.64 4.35
C ILE A 36 15.75 7.37 3.26
N LEU A 37 15.19 8.45 2.74
CA LEU A 37 15.96 9.38 1.92
C LEU A 37 17.04 10.05 2.78
N VAL A 38 18.26 10.13 2.25
CA VAL A 38 19.38 10.77 2.95
C VAL A 38 18.98 12.24 3.24
N PRO A 39 19.03 12.69 4.51
CA PRO A 39 18.48 14.01 4.86
C PRO A 39 19.08 15.18 4.08
N SER A 40 20.35 15.10 3.69
CA SER A 40 21.09 16.15 2.97
C SER A 40 20.67 16.32 1.51
N ILE A 41 20.03 15.33 0.88
CA ILE A 41 19.56 15.40 -0.51
C ILE A 41 18.06 15.67 -0.60
N ARG A 42 17.37 15.85 0.55
CA ARG A 42 15.93 16.07 0.55
C ARG A 42 15.61 17.43 -0.10
N PRO A 43 14.60 17.49 -0.99
CA PRO A 43 14.13 18.75 -1.53
C PRO A 43 13.62 19.69 -0.43
N LYS A 44 13.62 21.00 -0.70
CA LYS A 44 13.19 22.04 0.25
C LYS A 44 11.77 21.86 0.81
N ILE A 45 10.91 21.11 0.11
CA ILE A 45 9.54 20.77 0.57
C ILE A 45 9.53 20.03 1.92
N PHE A 46 10.62 19.38 2.29
CA PHE A 46 10.78 18.68 3.57
C PHE A 46 11.20 19.59 4.74
N ASN A 47 11.43 20.88 4.50
CA ASN A 47 11.82 21.82 5.55
C ASN A 47 10.66 22.19 6.48
N GLU A 48 9.43 22.02 6.00
CA GLU A 48 8.20 22.22 6.77
C GLU A 48 7.43 20.89 6.88
N PRO A 49 6.53 20.73 7.88
CA PRO A 49 5.69 19.55 7.98
C PRO A 49 4.84 19.34 6.71
N VAL A 50 5.06 18.21 6.03
CA VAL A 50 4.35 17.83 4.79
C VAL A 50 3.76 16.43 4.91
N ILE A 51 2.57 16.22 4.35
CA ILE A 51 1.93 14.91 4.21
C ILE A 51 1.85 14.51 2.74
N PHE A 52 2.30 13.30 2.41
CA PHE A 52 2.17 12.69 1.09
C PHE A 52 0.95 11.78 1.08
N LEU A 53 0.01 12.05 0.15
CA LEU A 53 -1.19 11.24 -0.04
C LEU A 53 -1.11 10.48 -1.35
N GLY A 54 -1.53 9.22 -1.34
CA GLY A 54 -1.75 8.41 -2.54
C GLY A 54 -3.18 7.90 -2.56
N ALA A 55 -3.84 7.91 -3.72
CA ALA A 55 -5.20 7.44 -3.88
C ALA A 55 -5.31 6.53 -5.11
N ASP A 56 -6.10 5.47 -4.99
CA ASP A 56 -6.39 4.52 -6.06
C ASP A 56 -7.84 4.06 -6.01
N VAL A 57 -8.41 3.75 -7.18
CA VAL A 57 -9.74 3.13 -7.30
C VAL A 57 -9.60 1.87 -8.13
N THR A 58 -9.94 0.73 -7.52
CA THR A 58 -9.96 -0.56 -8.20
C THR A 58 -11.39 -0.94 -8.57
N HIS A 59 -11.63 -1.14 -9.86
CA HIS A 59 -12.91 -1.61 -10.38
C HIS A 59 -13.00 -3.14 -10.38
N PRO A 60 -14.21 -3.72 -10.30
CA PRO A 60 -14.40 -5.15 -10.48
C PRO A 60 -14.03 -5.60 -11.91
N PRO A 61 -13.79 -6.90 -12.13
CA PRO A 61 -13.55 -7.45 -13.46
C PRO A 61 -14.66 -7.08 -14.45
N ALA A 62 -14.30 -6.93 -15.73
CA ALA A 62 -15.25 -6.59 -16.79
C ALA A 62 -16.42 -7.60 -16.82
N GLY A 63 -17.65 -7.08 -16.81
CA GLY A 63 -18.89 -7.87 -16.79
C GLY A 63 -19.52 -8.05 -15.40
N ASP A 64 -18.87 -7.65 -14.31
CA ASP A 64 -19.43 -7.70 -12.96
C ASP A 64 -19.90 -6.32 -12.48
N ASN A 65 -21.13 -5.95 -12.86
CA ASN A 65 -21.75 -4.65 -12.51
C ASN A 65 -22.36 -4.63 -11.10
N LYS A 66 -22.37 -5.75 -10.39
CA LYS A 66 -23.00 -5.86 -9.07
C LYS A 66 -22.03 -5.52 -7.94
N LYS A 67 -20.72 -5.64 -8.19
CA LYS A 67 -19.71 -5.36 -7.17
C LYS A 67 -19.38 -3.87 -7.12
N PRO A 68 -19.25 -3.30 -5.91
CA PRO A 68 -18.77 -1.93 -5.75
C PRO A 68 -17.32 -1.81 -6.20
N SER A 69 -16.94 -0.61 -6.65
CA SER A 69 -15.52 -0.27 -6.80
C SER A 69 -14.92 0.00 -5.41
N ILE A 70 -13.63 -0.27 -5.23
CA ILE A 70 -12.94 -0.01 -3.95
C ILE A 70 -12.06 1.22 -4.13
N ALA A 71 -12.31 2.25 -3.31
CA ALA A 71 -11.45 3.43 -3.22
C ALA A 71 -10.53 3.29 -2.00
N ALA A 72 -9.24 3.51 -2.20
CA ALA A 72 -8.22 3.46 -1.16
C ALA A 72 -7.40 4.75 -1.15
N VAL A 73 -7.10 5.25 0.04
CA VAL A 73 -6.20 6.38 0.26
C VAL A 73 -5.15 5.99 1.28
N VAL A 74 -3.91 6.40 1.05
CA VAL A 74 -2.80 6.27 1.99
C VAL A 74 -2.19 7.63 2.29
N GLY A 75 -1.67 7.81 3.49
CA GLY A 75 -1.01 9.04 3.92
C GLY A 75 0.27 8.78 4.70
N SER A 76 1.32 9.54 4.44
CA SER A 76 2.58 9.45 5.19
C SER A 76 2.38 9.88 6.64
N MET A 77 2.96 9.13 7.58
CA MET A 77 2.82 9.32 9.02
C MET A 77 4.11 9.81 9.69
N ASP A 78 5.15 10.10 8.90
CA ASP A 78 6.46 10.56 9.37
C ASP A 78 7.11 11.55 8.38
N ALA A 79 8.19 12.20 8.82
CA ALA A 79 8.97 13.15 8.02
C ALA A 79 9.96 12.49 7.02
N HIS A 80 10.04 11.15 7.01
CA HIS A 80 10.91 10.37 6.13
C HIS A 80 10.12 9.69 4.99
N PRO A 81 8.91 10.19 4.71
CA PRO A 81 7.77 9.46 4.12
C PRO A 81 7.95 7.94 4.01
N SER A 82 8.21 7.28 5.14
CA SER A 82 8.56 5.86 5.18
C SER A 82 7.46 4.97 5.74
N ARG A 83 6.63 5.54 6.61
CA ARG A 83 5.44 4.89 7.18
C ARG A 83 4.19 5.52 6.58
N TYR A 84 3.27 4.68 6.12
CA TYR A 84 1.99 5.11 5.58
C TYR A 84 0.84 4.45 6.33
N GLY A 85 -0.14 5.27 6.75
CA GLY A 85 -1.45 4.80 7.19
C GLY A 85 -2.38 4.68 6.00
N ASN A 86 -3.42 3.85 6.09
CA ASN A 86 -4.39 3.63 5.01
C ASN A 86 -5.84 3.76 5.49
N GLY A 87 -6.69 4.28 4.61
CA GLY A 87 -8.14 4.27 4.72
C GLY A 87 -8.74 3.68 3.43
N GLN A 88 -9.79 2.87 3.56
CA GLN A 88 -10.45 2.24 2.42
C GLN A 88 -11.97 2.36 2.55
N SER A 89 -12.64 2.51 1.42
CA SER A 89 -14.10 2.57 1.34
C SER A 89 -14.61 1.84 0.10
N ALA A 90 -15.78 1.21 0.22
CA ALA A 90 -16.51 0.71 -0.93
C ALA A 90 -17.31 1.86 -1.54
N ALA A 91 -17.02 2.21 -2.79
CA ALA A 91 -17.84 3.14 -3.55
C ALA A 91 -19.14 2.45 -3.98
N THR A 92 -20.25 3.18 -4.04
CA THR A 92 -21.50 2.61 -4.55
C THR A 92 -21.29 2.01 -5.95
N PRO A 93 -21.90 0.85 -6.27
CA PRO A 93 -21.91 0.33 -7.63
C PRO A 93 -22.37 1.42 -8.60
N PRO A 94 -21.89 1.43 -9.86
CA PRO A 94 -22.43 2.32 -10.87
C PRO A 94 -23.95 2.20 -10.84
N ARG A 95 -24.67 3.32 -10.67
CA ARG A 95 -26.12 3.31 -10.84
C ARG A 95 -26.37 2.91 -12.28
N ASP A 96 -27.12 1.83 -12.50
CA ASP A 96 -27.60 1.48 -13.85
C ASP A 96 -28.33 2.71 -14.41
N HIS A 97 -27.68 3.44 -15.32
CA HIS A 97 -28.31 4.46 -16.13
C HIS A 97 -29.05 3.77 -17.28
N THR A 98 -29.96 2.86 -16.97
CA THR A 98 -31.00 2.39 -17.91
C THR A 98 -32.30 3.09 -17.56
N GLY A 99 -32.26 4.41 -17.72
CA GLY A 99 -33.44 5.26 -17.81
C GLY A 99 -33.57 5.77 -19.24
N THR A 100 -34.03 4.91 -20.14
CA THR A 100 -34.74 5.24 -21.40
C THR A 100 -35.67 4.10 -21.74
#